data_AF-A0A383EC64-F1
#
_entry.id   AF-A0A383EC64-F1
#
_cell.length_a   1.000
_cell.length_b   1.000
_cell.length_c   1.000
_cell.angle_alpha   90.00
_cell.angle_beta   90.00
_cell.angle_gamma   90.00
#
_symmetry.space_group_name_H-M   'P 1'
#
loop_
_entity.id
_entity.type
_entity.pdbx_description
1 polymer ?
#
loop_
_entity_poly.entity_id
_entity_poly.type
_entity_poly.pdbx_seq_one_letter_code
_entity_poly.pdbx_strand_id
1 'polypeptide(L)'
;MGFAEHVIVSSDRQYYYLFGSIWTTSASIDWIKNIVAGKESFSEIINKVKAIPSGANGVNFFPHLRFGSPPNPVQNSRGAFTGLSTDTDSSTLLRAVLEGVSLDTKHVFETMIKQLNTSYEEILTTGGATQNKLLL
;
A
#
# COMPACT_ATOMS: atom_id res chain seq x y z
N MET A 1 -2.60 11.19 -19.85
CA MET A 1 -3.94 11.79 -19.93
C MET A 1 -4.73 11.17 -18.79
N GLY A 2 -4.81 11.85 -17.64
CA GLY A 2 -5.47 11.33 -16.45
C GLY A 2 -6.97 11.57 -16.55
N PHE A 3 -7.78 10.54 -16.37
CA PHE A 3 -9.22 10.69 -16.23
C PHE A 3 -9.50 11.42 -14.92
N ALA A 4 -10.06 12.62 -15.00
CA ALA A 4 -10.65 13.29 -13.85
C ALA A 4 -12.06 12.74 -13.69
N GLU A 5 -12.25 11.75 -12.81
CA GLU A 5 -13.57 11.34 -12.38
C GLU A 5 -14.07 12.35 -11.34
N HIS A 6 -15.01 13.20 -11.73
CA HIS A 6 -15.67 14.10 -10.81
C HIS A 6 -16.91 13.42 -10.23
N VAL A 7 -16.84 13.04 -8.96
CA VAL A 7 -18.03 12.64 -8.19
C VAL A 7 -18.60 13.91 -7.56
N ILE A 8 -19.83 14.29 -7.96
CA ILE A 8 -20.56 15.38 -7.33
C ILE A 8 -21.54 14.78 -6.34
N VAL A 9 -21.32 15.04 -5.05
CA VAL A 9 -22.24 14.66 -3.97
C VAL A 9 -22.99 15.92 -3.54
N SER A 10 -24.32 15.95 -3.69
CA SER A 10 -25.16 17.01 -3.15
C SER A 10 -25.84 16.54 -1.86
N SER A 11 -25.90 17.43 -0.87
CA SER A 11 -26.66 17.21 0.36
C SER A 11 -27.21 18.51 0.91
N ASP A 12 -28.38 18.44 1.53
CA ASP A 12 -28.99 19.55 2.26
C ASP A 12 -28.29 19.86 3.59
N ARG A 13 -27.32 19.02 4.02
CA ARG A 13 -26.49 19.22 5.22
C ARG A 13 -25.00 19.36 4.86
N GLN A 14 -24.27 20.14 5.66
CA GLN A 14 -22.82 20.25 5.55
C GLN A 14 -22.14 18.99 6.11
N TYR A 15 -21.27 18.38 5.29
CA TYR A 15 -20.38 17.30 5.69
C TYR A 15 -18.94 17.76 5.55
N TYR A 16 -18.08 17.22 6.43
CA TYR A 16 -16.64 17.37 6.34
C TYR A 16 -16.03 16.02 5.98
N TYR A 17 -15.05 16.03 5.08
CA TYR A 17 -14.27 14.85 4.73
C TYR A 17 -12.82 15.09 5.08
N LEU A 18 -12.20 14.10 5.71
CA LEU A 18 -10.75 14.03 5.83
C LEU A 18 -10.26 13.02 4.79
N PHE A 19 -9.25 13.41 4.02
CA PHE A 19 -8.71 12.60 2.95
C PHE A 19 -7.22 12.36 3.13
N GLY A 20 -6.82 11.10 3.00
CA GLY A 20 -5.43 10.67 2.93
C GLY A 20 -5.19 9.92 1.62
N SER A 21 -4.06 10.19 0.97
CA SER A 21 -3.67 9.50 -0.25
C SER A 21 -2.35 8.77 -0.08
N ILE A 22 -2.19 7.67 -0.81
CA ILE A 22 -0.92 6.98 -1.00
C ILE A 22 -0.67 6.93 -2.49
N TRP A 23 0.51 7.38 -2.91
CA TRP A 23 0.76 7.68 -4.32
C TRP A 23 1.06 6.44 -5.17
N THR A 24 1.51 5.37 -4.52
CA THR A 24 2.16 4.24 -5.20
C THR A 24 1.72 2.88 -4.66
N THR A 25 0.52 2.75 -4.12
CA THR A 25 -0.06 1.46 -3.66
C THR A 25 0.02 0.38 -4.74
N SER A 26 -0.85 0.44 -5.77
CA SER A 26 -0.85 -0.55 -6.85
C SER A 26 0.41 -0.48 -7.71
N ALA A 27 0.94 0.73 -7.92
CA ALA A 27 2.15 0.93 -8.71
C ALA A 27 3.38 0.24 -8.09
N SER A 28 3.48 0.12 -6.76
CA SER A 28 4.57 -0.62 -6.12
C SER A 28 4.47 -2.12 -6.35
N ILE A 29 3.26 -2.66 -6.35
CA ILE A 29 2.99 -4.08 -6.61
C ILE A 29 3.34 -4.41 -8.06
N ASP A 30 2.89 -3.60 -9.01
CA ASP A 30 3.22 -3.77 -10.43
C ASP A 30 4.72 -3.60 -10.67
N TRP A 31 5.35 -2.61 -10.02
CA TRP A 31 6.78 -2.37 -10.11
C TRP A 31 7.60 -3.57 -9.67
N ILE A 32 7.36 -4.11 -8.47
CA ILE A 32 8.15 -5.24 -7.97
C ILE A 32 7.90 -6.50 -8.81
N LYS A 33 6.64 -6.74 -9.22
CA LYS A 33 6.28 -7.86 -10.10
C LYS A 33 7.11 -7.82 -11.38
N ASN A 34 7.22 -6.66 -12.01
CA ASN A 34 7.98 -6.49 -13.26
C ASN A 34 9.49 -6.73 -13.07
N ILE A 35 10.02 -6.51 -11.87
CA ILE A 35 11.44 -6.72 -11.56
C ILE A 35 11.74 -8.18 -11.25
N VAL A 36 10.92 -8.83 -10.41
CA VAL A 36 11.30 -10.12 -9.80
C VAL A 36 10.45 -11.32 -10.23
N ALA A 37 9.28 -11.08 -10.83
CA ALA A 37 8.31 -12.14 -11.16
C ALA A 37 8.08 -12.34 -12.66
N GLY A 38 8.77 -11.58 -13.53
CA GLY A 38 8.78 -11.81 -14.99
C GLY A 38 7.38 -12.00 -15.60
N LYS A 39 7.11 -13.20 -16.13
CA LYS A 39 5.82 -13.57 -16.77
C LYS A 39 4.84 -14.30 -15.85
N GLU A 40 5.12 -14.39 -14.56
CA GLU A 40 4.25 -15.09 -13.62
C GLU A 40 2.85 -14.45 -13.55
N SER A 41 1.84 -15.32 -13.49
CA SER A 41 0.46 -14.92 -13.25
C SER A 41 0.30 -14.36 -11.84
N PHE A 42 -0.74 -13.55 -11.63
CA PHE A 42 -1.05 -13.01 -10.31
C PHE A 42 -1.29 -14.12 -9.27
N SER A 43 -1.95 -15.21 -9.66
CA SER A 43 -2.20 -16.35 -8.77
C SER A 43 -0.91 -17.07 -8.33
N GLU A 44 0.06 -17.23 -9.23
CA GLU A 44 1.36 -17.83 -8.89
C GLU A 44 2.12 -16.97 -7.87
N ILE A 45 2.14 -15.66 -8.08
CA ILE A 45 2.75 -14.70 -7.15
C ILE A 45 2.10 -14.79 -5.77
N ILE A 46 0.77 -14.76 -5.70
CA ILE A 46 0.05 -14.84 -4.43
C ILE A 46 0.37 -16.15 -3.69
N ASN A 47 0.48 -17.27 -4.40
CA ASN A 47 0.81 -18.55 -3.75
C ASN A 47 2.23 -18.55 -3.16
N LYS A 48 3.22 -17.97 -3.85
CA LYS A 48 4.59 -17.82 -3.32
C LYS A 48 4.63 -16.94 -2.09
N VAL A 49 3.99 -15.79 -2.17
CA VAL A 49 3.93 -14.81 -1.07
C VAL A 49 3.24 -15.36 0.17
N LYS A 50 2.19 -16.18 0.00
CA LYS A 50 1.49 -16.84 1.12
C LYS A 50 2.37 -17.81 1.91
N ALA A 51 3.37 -18.41 1.27
CA ALA A 51 4.31 -19.30 1.93
C ALA A 51 5.32 -18.56 2.82
N ILE A 52 5.51 -17.25 2.60
CA ILE A 52 6.37 -16.41 3.45
C ILE A 52 5.63 -16.06 4.74
N PRO A 53 6.25 -16.20 5.93
CA PRO A 53 5.65 -15.76 7.19
C PRO A 53 5.34 -14.25 7.20
N SER A 54 4.42 -13.84 8.08
CA SER A 54 4.18 -12.42 8.34
C SER A 54 5.43 -11.71 8.84
N GLY A 55 5.64 -10.48 8.37
CA GLY A 55 6.85 -9.69 8.63
C GLY A 55 7.96 -9.94 7.61
N ALA A 56 7.69 -10.67 6.53
CA ALA A 56 8.57 -10.91 5.40
C ALA A 56 10.03 -11.24 5.79
N ASN A 57 10.20 -12.14 6.78
CA ASN A 57 11.50 -12.53 7.32
C ASN A 57 12.38 -11.36 7.80
N GLY A 58 11.76 -10.27 8.28
CA GLY A 58 12.44 -9.05 8.74
C GLY A 58 12.71 -8.01 7.65
N VAL A 59 12.34 -8.28 6.39
CA VAL A 59 12.47 -7.33 5.30
C VAL A 59 11.32 -6.33 5.33
N ASN A 60 11.63 -5.04 5.35
CA ASN A 60 10.62 -3.98 5.26
C ASN A 60 10.73 -3.25 3.92
N PHE A 61 9.58 -2.82 3.39
CA PHE A 61 9.48 -1.98 2.20
C PHE A 61 8.79 -0.65 2.52
N PHE A 62 9.41 0.45 2.10
CA PHE A 62 8.85 1.79 2.17
C PHE A 62 8.33 2.17 0.77
N PRO A 63 7.00 2.34 0.58
CA PRO A 63 6.41 2.44 -0.75
C PRO A 63 6.53 3.83 -1.40
N HIS A 64 7.55 4.63 -1.06
CA HIS A 64 7.74 6.00 -1.55
C HIS A 64 8.38 6.06 -2.95
N LEU A 65 7.98 5.21 -3.90
CA LEU A 65 8.65 5.09 -5.22
C LEU A 65 8.67 6.40 -6.03
N ARG A 66 7.76 7.34 -5.76
CA ARG A 66 7.74 8.68 -6.38
C ARG A 66 8.17 9.77 -5.41
N PHE A 67 7.54 9.83 -4.25
CA PHE A 67 7.77 10.78 -3.15
C PHE A 67 7.04 10.28 -1.89
N GLY A 68 7.25 10.94 -0.76
CA GLY A 68 6.66 10.56 0.52
C GLY A 68 5.14 10.74 0.54
N SER A 69 4.43 9.76 1.09
CA SER A 69 3.00 9.85 1.38
C SER A 69 2.77 10.72 2.64
N PRO A 70 1.60 11.38 2.79
CA PRO A 70 1.14 11.86 4.09
C PRO A 70 1.28 10.75 5.15
N PRO A 71 1.56 11.07 6.41
CA PRO A 71 1.60 12.41 7.01
C PRO A 71 2.94 13.15 6.86
N ASN A 72 3.97 12.51 6.30
CA ASN A 72 5.31 13.09 6.14
C ASN A 72 5.66 13.25 4.66
N PRO A 73 5.01 14.18 3.93
CA PRO A 73 5.26 14.37 2.51
C PRO A 73 6.66 14.95 2.29
N VAL A 74 7.52 14.18 1.63
CA VAL A 74 8.90 14.54 1.34
C VAL A 74 9.17 14.30 -0.15
N GLN A 75 9.42 15.38 -0.90
CA GLN A 75 9.52 15.33 -2.37
C GLN A 75 10.68 14.47 -2.88
N ASN A 76 11.79 14.45 -2.14
CA ASN A 76 12.98 13.66 -2.48
C ASN A 76 12.96 12.25 -1.87
N SER A 77 11.91 11.86 -1.14
CA SER A 77 11.76 10.49 -0.62
C SER A 77 11.65 9.48 -1.75
N ARG A 78 12.30 8.33 -1.61
CA ARG A 78 12.30 7.24 -2.59
C ARG A 78 12.03 5.91 -1.90
N GLY A 79 11.53 4.95 -2.67
CA GLY A 79 11.25 3.62 -2.15
C GLY A 79 12.52 2.94 -1.65
N ALA A 80 12.40 2.19 -0.56
CA ALA A 80 13.54 1.56 0.10
C ALA A 80 13.16 0.18 0.61
N PHE A 81 14.11 -0.75 0.51
CA PHE A 81 14.10 -1.99 1.27
C PHE A 81 15.08 -1.88 2.42
N THR A 82 14.72 -2.45 3.57
CA THR A 82 15.61 -2.60 4.72
C THR A 82 15.50 -4.01 5.28
N GLY A 83 16.52 -4.47 6.01
CA GLY A 83 16.53 -5.83 6.58
C GLY A 83 16.88 -6.94 5.58
N LEU A 84 17.46 -6.61 4.43
CA LEU A 84 17.91 -7.60 3.46
C LEU A 84 19.05 -8.46 4.02
N SER A 85 19.02 -9.75 3.71
CA SER A 85 20.06 -10.74 4.01
C SER A 85 20.38 -11.58 2.77
N THR A 86 21.39 -12.45 2.85
CA THR A 86 21.70 -13.43 1.79
C THR A 86 20.57 -14.44 1.55
N ASP A 87 19.64 -14.57 2.49
CA ASP A 87 18.49 -15.47 2.39
C ASP A 87 17.27 -14.79 1.76
N THR A 88 17.36 -13.49 1.46
CA THR A 88 16.25 -12.75 0.86
C THR A 88 16.07 -13.15 -0.60
N ASP A 89 14.91 -13.72 -0.92
CA ASP A 89 14.51 -14.11 -2.26
C ASP A 89 13.40 -13.22 -2.84
N SER A 90 13.03 -13.47 -4.10
CA SER A 90 11.98 -12.71 -4.78
C SER A 90 10.63 -12.81 -4.07
N SER A 91 10.31 -13.97 -3.49
CA SER A 91 9.08 -14.21 -2.73
C SER A 91 9.02 -13.33 -1.48
N THR A 92 10.14 -13.21 -0.76
CA THR A 92 10.29 -12.35 0.43
C THR A 92 10.15 -10.89 0.04
N LEU A 93 10.77 -10.44 -1.05
CA LEU A 93 10.62 -9.07 -1.55
C LEU A 93 9.17 -8.74 -1.94
N LEU A 94 8.49 -9.67 -2.64
CA LEU A 94 7.09 -9.52 -2.98
C LEU A 94 6.20 -9.42 -1.73
N ARG A 95 6.47 -10.23 -0.70
CA ARG A 95 5.76 -10.17 0.58
C ARG A 95 5.99 -8.84 1.28
N ALA A 96 7.24 -8.39 1.35
CA ALA A 96 7.61 -7.12 1.96
C ALA A 96 6.92 -5.94 1.28
N VAL A 97 6.78 -5.94 -0.05
CA VAL A 97 6.06 -4.87 -0.77
C VAL A 97 4.58 -4.83 -0.40
N LEU A 98 3.92 -5.99 -0.35
CA LEU A 98 2.51 -6.06 0.01
C LEU A 98 2.28 -5.59 1.45
N GLU A 99 3.08 -6.08 2.40
CA GLU A 99 3.00 -5.65 3.80
C GLU A 99 3.34 -4.17 3.96
N GLY A 100 4.37 -3.67 3.28
CA GLY A 100 4.79 -2.27 3.33
C GLY A 100 3.70 -1.30 2.83
N VAL A 101 2.98 -1.67 1.77
CA VAL A 101 1.84 -0.89 1.28
C VAL A 101 0.69 -0.86 2.29
N SER A 102 0.36 -2.00 2.91
CA SER A 102 -0.67 -2.06 3.96
C SER A 102 -0.26 -1.27 5.21
N LEU A 103 1.02 -1.32 5.61
CA LEU A 103 1.56 -0.57 6.74
C LEU A 103 1.56 0.94 6.48
N ASP A 104 1.92 1.40 5.28
CA ASP A 104 1.83 2.82 4.90
C ASP A 104 0.37 3.29 4.94
N THR A 105 -0.56 2.46 4.46
CA THR A 105 -2.01 2.74 4.52
C THR A 105 -2.50 2.88 5.95
N LYS A 106 -2.12 1.93 6.80
CA LYS A 106 -2.41 1.97 8.22
C LYS A 106 -1.84 3.24 8.86
N HIS A 107 -0.61 3.62 8.52
CA HIS A 107 0.03 4.81 9.09
C HIS A 107 -0.72 6.10 8.74
N VAL A 108 -1.15 6.26 7.48
CA VAL A 108 -1.99 7.40 7.07
C VAL A 108 -3.29 7.41 7.87
N PHE A 109 -3.96 6.24 7.94
CA PHE A 109 -5.25 6.11 8.58
C PHE A 109 -5.20 6.35 10.10
N GLU A 110 -4.25 5.74 10.81
CA GLU A 110 -4.05 5.97 12.25
C GLU A 110 -3.72 7.42 12.56
N THR A 111 -2.96 8.09 11.67
CA THR A 111 -2.66 9.52 11.85
C THR A 111 -3.93 10.36 11.75
N MET A 112 -4.79 10.09 10.78
CA MET A 112 -6.08 10.77 10.62
C MET A 112 -6.99 10.56 11.83
N ILE A 113 -7.14 9.32 12.29
CA ILE A 113 -7.99 8.97 13.43
C ILE A 113 -7.47 9.63 14.72
N LYS A 114 -6.15 9.62 14.93
CA LYS A 114 -5.53 10.28 16.08
C LYS A 114 -5.72 11.79 16.07
N GLN A 115 -5.59 12.45 14.90
CA GLN A 115 -5.80 13.89 14.78
C GLN A 115 -7.23 14.32 15.08
N LEU A 116 -8.21 13.48 14.73
CA LEU A 116 -9.63 13.74 15.00
C LEU A 116 -10.09 13.31 16.40
N ASN A 117 -9.23 12.63 17.16
CA ASN A 117 -9.57 12.00 18.44
C ASN A 117 -10.87 11.17 18.35
N THR A 118 -10.96 10.34 17.30
CA THR A 118 -12.16 9.56 16.98
C THR A 118 -11.83 8.06 16.93
N SER A 119 -12.85 7.23 16.68
CA SER A 119 -12.72 5.81 16.35
C SER A 119 -13.56 5.49 15.11
N TYR A 120 -13.33 4.33 14.52
CA TYR A 120 -14.11 3.81 13.40
C TYR A 120 -14.57 2.39 13.74
N GLU A 121 -15.73 2.00 13.22
CA GLU A 121 -16.28 0.65 13.40
C GLU A 121 -16.08 -0.22 12.16
N GLU A 122 -15.98 0.41 10.99
CA GLU A 122 -15.91 -0.27 9.70
C GLU A 122 -14.93 0.43 8.75
N ILE A 123 -14.25 -0.36 7.92
CA ILE A 123 -13.44 0.12 6.79
C ILE A 123 -14.04 -0.46 5.52
N LEU A 124 -14.52 0.41 4.63
CA LEU A 124 -15.01 0.03 3.31
C LEU A 124 -13.88 0.16 2.29
N THR A 125 -13.50 -0.95 1.67
CA THR A 125 -12.42 -0.99 0.68
C THR A 125 -12.96 -1.26 -0.72
N THR A 126 -12.54 -0.47 -1.72
CA THR A 126 -12.89 -0.66 -3.14
C THR A 126 -11.64 -0.55 -4.04
N GLY A 127 -11.76 -0.95 -5.30
CA GLY A 127 -10.69 -0.86 -6.29
C GLY A 127 -9.89 -2.15 -6.50
N GLY A 128 -9.01 -2.18 -7.49
CA GLY A 128 -8.35 -3.43 -7.93
C GLY A 128 -7.51 -4.12 -6.87
N ALA A 129 -6.88 -3.37 -5.96
CA ALA A 129 -6.04 -3.92 -4.89
C ALA A 129 -6.82 -4.80 -3.90
N THR A 130 -8.13 -4.59 -3.75
CA THR A 130 -8.97 -5.35 -2.80
C THR A 130 -9.22 -6.79 -3.23
N GLN A 131 -8.91 -7.14 -4.48
CA GLN A 131 -8.94 -8.54 -4.93
C GLN A 131 -7.80 -9.37 -4.31
N ASN A 132 -6.78 -8.70 -3.74
CA ASN A 132 -5.69 -9.35 -3.04
C ASN A 132 -6.06 -9.55 -1.56
N LYS A 133 -6.49 -10.76 -1.20
CA LYS A 133 -6.80 -11.12 0.20
C LYS A 133 -5.60 -11.08 1.17
N LEU A 134 -4.37 -10.86 0.69
CA LEU A 134 -3.24 -10.60 1.58
C LEU A 134 -3.08 -9.12 1.91
N LEU A 135 -3.69 -8.21 1.15
CA LEU A 135 -3.68 -6.77 1.42
C LEU A 135 -4.84 -6.33 2.34
N LEU A 136 -5.88 -7.16 2.42
CA LEU A 136 -7.05 -7.00 3.30
C LEU A 136 -6.87 -7.84 4.56
#